data_AF-A0A2W7RMI4-F1
#
_entry.id   AF-A0A2W7RMI4-F1
#
_cell.length_a   1.000
_cell.length_b   1.000
_cell.length_c   1.000
_cell.angle_alpha   90.00
_cell.angle_beta   90.00
_cell.angle_gamma   90.00
#
_symmetry.space_group_name_H-M   'P 1'
#
loop_
_entity.id
_entity.type
_entity.pdbx_description
1 polymer ?
#
loop_
_entity_poly.entity_id
_entity_poly.type
_entity_poly.pdbx_seq_one_letter_code
_entity_poly.pdbx_strand_id
1 'polypeptide(L)'
;MSFVLIPTSDKTKSQKKHASNNIIVYTTAKATPYRITATDSLTFHHMGQPVETEVCVFVDPNKKFQTVIGFGGAITDAAAETFYQLPVLTQKELLNAYYNPVAGIGYTLARTNINSCDFSSNSYTYVANNDSNLTTFSIAHDQQYKMPLIKAAMKTSSQQFHLFASPWSPPAWMKDNNSMLEGGHLKNNFRSAWANYYVKFIKEYEANGIPVWGLTVQNEPMAKQTWESCIYTAEAERDFVKNFLGPTLQRNGLAEKKLIIWDHNRDLLYQRASTVLEDEAAAKYVWGIGYHWYETWTGSGMEFLNEQRVHEAFPNKNLIFTEGCNEKFDFEKLNDWSLGERYGHSMINDFNNGTVA
;
A
#
# COMPACT_ATOMS: atom_id res chain seq x y z
N MET A 1 17.49 16.33 -5.31
CA MET A 1 17.54 14.93 -5.74
C MET A 1 17.31 14.88 -7.24
N SER A 2 18.19 14.22 -7.99
CA SER A 2 18.04 14.01 -9.43
C SER A 2 17.94 12.51 -9.67
N PHE A 3 17.04 12.11 -10.55
CA PHE A 3 16.84 10.72 -10.94
C PHE A 3 17.02 10.59 -12.45
N VAL A 4 17.58 9.45 -12.85
CA VAL A 4 17.95 9.17 -14.23
C VAL A 4 16.99 8.11 -14.77
N LEU A 5 16.24 8.44 -15.83
CA LEU A 5 15.44 7.45 -16.54
C LEU A 5 16.30 6.83 -17.65
N ILE A 6 16.62 5.54 -17.49
CA ILE A 6 17.27 4.73 -18.51
C ILE A 6 16.18 3.98 -19.27
N PRO A 7 15.95 4.25 -20.57
CA PRO A 7 14.94 3.53 -21.34
C PRO A 7 15.31 2.04 -21.43
N THR A 8 14.40 1.16 -21.00
CA THR A 8 14.57 -0.29 -21.12
C THR A 8 14.04 -0.78 -22.46
N SER A 9 14.81 -1.59 -23.19
CA SER A 9 14.38 -2.20 -24.45
C SER A 9 13.28 -3.25 -24.24
N ASP A 10 12.22 -3.18 -25.04
CA ASP A 10 11.14 -4.18 -25.09
C ASP A 10 11.68 -5.60 -25.34
N LYS A 11 11.25 -6.55 -24.49
CA LYS A 11 11.64 -7.96 -24.55
C LYS A 11 10.84 -8.73 -25.61
N THR A 12 11.08 -8.47 -26.89
CA THR A 12 10.80 -9.51 -27.91
C THR A 12 11.84 -9.49 -29.03
N LYS A 13 12.49 -10.66 -29.22
CA LYS A 13 13.42 -11.07 -30.29
C LYS A 13 14.84 -10.49 -30.24
N SER A 14 15.77 -11.37 -29.83
CA SER A 14 17.08 -11.70 -30.44
C SER A 14 17.68 -10.72 -31.47
N GLN A 15 17.82 -9.45 -31.12
CA GLN A 15 18.79 -8.53 -31.69
C GLN A 15 19.26 -7.64 -30.55
N LYS A 16 20.58 -7.43 -30.44
CA LYS A 16 21.20 -6.41 -29.60
C LYS A 16 20.70 -5.02 -30.06
N LYS A 17 19.47 -4.66 -29.73
CA LYS A 17 19.02 -3.27 -29.82
C LYS A 17 19.51 -2.60 -28.54
N HIS A 18 20.62 -1.89 -28.67
CA HIS A 18 21.02 -0.90 -27.69
C HIS A 18 19.78 -0.08 -27.32
N ALA A 19 19.45 -0.03 -26.03
CA ALA A 19 18.58 1.01 -25.50
C ALA A 19 19.03 2.36 -26.09
N SER A 20 18.11 3.27 -26.40
CA SER A 20 18.50 4.56 -26.98
C SER A 20 19.61 5.16 -26.13
N ASN A 21 20.73 5.53 -26.76
CA ASN A 21 21.91 6.08 -26.06
C ASN A 21 21.61 7.40 -25.33
N ASN A 22 20.41 7.94 -25.42
CA ASN A 22 19.98 9.17 -24.77
C ASN A 22 19.38 8.85 -23.40
N ILE A 23 19.98 9.47 -22.39
CA ILE A 23 19.58 9.41 -20.99
C ILE A 23 18.91 10.74 -20.66
N ILE A 24 17.71 10.73 -20.07
CA ILE A 24 17.05 11.97 -19.61
C ILE A 24 17.22 12.09 -18.10
N VAL A 25 17.69 13.25 -17.64
CA VAL A 25 17.86 13.55 -16.22
C VAL A 25 16.71 14.41 -15.75
N TYR A 26 15.98 13.93 -14.74
CA TYR A 26 14.93 14.67 -14.08
C TYR A 26 15.41 15.14 -12.71
N THR A 27 15.20 16.42 -12.39
CA THR A 27 15.67 17.04 -11.15
C THR A 27 14.54 17.67 -10.35
N THR A 28 14.58 17.44 -9.04
CA THR A 28 13.81 18.15 -8.03
C THR A 28 14.78 18.70 -6.99
N ALA A 29 14.91 20.02 -6.87
CA ALA A 29 15.95 20.64 -6.04
C ALA A 29 15.43 21.81 -5.17
N LYS A 30 15.87 21.82 -3.90
CA LYS A 30 15.53 22.84 -2.91
C LYS A 30 16.04 24.21 -3.37
N ALA A 31 15.26 25.26 -3.11
CA ALA A 31 15.58 26.64 -3.50
C ALA A 31 15.82 26.85 -5.01
N THR A 32 15.25 25.97 -5.86
CA THR A 32 15.21 26.11 -7.32
C THR A 32 13.76 25.99 -7.81
N PRO A 33 13.46 26.39 -9.07
CA PRO A 33 12.17 26.09 -9.68
C PRO A 33 12.01 24.62 -10.11
N TYR A 34 13.04 23.77 -10.00
CA TYR A 34 13.00 22.41 -10.52
C TYR A 34 12.10 21.50 -9.67
N ARG A 35 11.07 20.95 -10.30
CA ARG A 35 10.10 19.99 -9.75
C ARG A 35 9.81 18.95 -10.81
N ILE A 36 10.42 17.77 -10.68
CA ILE A 36 10.39 16.70 -11.71
C ILE A 36 10.67 17.28 -13.10
N THR A 37 11.67 18.16 -13.17
CA THR A 37 11.98 18.92 -14.39
C THR A 37 13.06 18.18 -15.18
N ALA A 38 12.87 17.97 -16.47
CA ALA A 38 13.94 17.49 -17.35
C ALA A 38 15.01 18.58 -17.45
N THR A 39 16.17 18.36 -16.82
CA THR A 39 17.25 19.34 -16.72
C THR A 39 18.44 19.03 -17.60
N ASP A 40 18.56 17.78 -18.06
CA ASP A 40 19.69 17.36 -18.89
C ASP A 40 19.33 16.17 -19.80
N SER A 41 20.10 16.01 -20.87
CA SER A 41 20.06 14.86 -21.77
C SER A 41 21.50 14.39 -22.01
N LEU A 42 21.85 13.24 -21.44
CA LEU A 42 23.19 12.68 -21.49
C LEU A 42 23.28 11.55 -22.51
N THR A 43 24.51 11.17 -22.86
CA THR A 43 24.79 9.96 -23.65
C THR A 43 25.83 9.09 -23.00
N PHE A 44 25.68 7.77 -23.17
CA PHE A 44 26.67 6.81 -22.70
C PHE A 44 28.01 7.03 -23.44
N HIS A 45 29.09 7.10 -22.67
CA HIS A 45 30.46 7.15 -23.17
C HIS A 45 31.34 6.17 -22.40
N HIS A 46 32.46 5.79 -23.01
CA HIS A 46 33.44 4.94 -22.35
C HIS A 46 34.21 5.76 -21.30
N MET A 47 34.11 5.38 -20.02
CA MET A 47 34.76 6.07 -18.91
C MET A 47 36.18 5.54 -18.61
N GLY A 48 36.47 4.26 -18.91
CA GLY A 48 37.69 3.59 -18.46
C GLY A 48 37.61 3.17 -16.98
N GLN A 49 38.76 2.85 -16.38
CA GLN A 49 38.85 2.51 -14.96
C GLN A 49 38.78 3.80 -14.12
N PRO A 50 37.78 3.97 -13.24
CA PRO A 50 37.73 5.14 -12.35
C PRO A 50 38.87 5.09 -11.33
N VAL A 51 39.30 6.28 -10.89
CA VAL A 51 40.30 6.44 -9.83
C VAL A 51 39.64 6.51 -8.44
N GLU A 52 40.42 6.27 -7.37
CA GLU A 52 39.90 6.23 -5.99
C GLU A 52 39.21 7.53 -5.52
N THR A 53 39.50 8.66 -6.17
CA THR A 53 38.89 9.96 -5.86
C THR A 53 37.56 10.23 -6.56
N GLU A 54 37.12 9.35 -7.46
CA GLU A 54 35.87 9.49 -8.21
C GLU A 54 34.73 8.73 -7.53
N VAL A 55 33.59 9.39 -7.34
CA VAL A 55 32.36 8.74 -6.85
C VAL A 55 31.67 8.07 -8.04
N CYS A 56 31.64 6.73 -8.02
CA CYS A 56 31.00 5.93 -9.06
C CYS A 56 29.88 5.06 -8.49
N VAL A 57 28.76 4.98 -9.22
CA VAL A 57 27.70 3.99 -8.99
C VAL A 57 27.80 2.93 -10.08
N PHE A 58 28.07 1.70 -9.69
CA PHE A 58 28.17 0.57 -10.61
C PHE A 58 26.83 -0.14 -10.74
N VAL A 59 26.38 -0.36 -11.98
CA VAL A 59 25.13 -1.06 -12.27
C VAL A 59 25.45 -2.40 -12.93
N ASP A 60 25.03 -3.50 -12.31
CA ASP A 60 25.11 -4.84 -12.89
C ASP A 60 23.74 -5.27 -13.43
N PRO A 61 23.50 -5.23 -14.75
CA PRO A 61 22.22 -5.61 -15.35
C PRO A 61 21.90 -7.11 -15.24
N ASN A 62 22.86 -7.95 -14.83
CA ASN A 62 22.64 -9.39 -14.64
C ASN A 62 22.13 -9.73 -13.24
N LYS A 63 22.34 -8.84 -12.25
CA LYS A 63 21.81 -9.01 -10.90
C LYS A 63 20.40 -8.44 -10.82
N LYS A 64 19.43 -9.32 -10.64
CA LYS A 64 17.99 -8.97 -10.56
C LYS A 64 17.48 -9.17 -9.15
N PHE A 65 16.47 -8.38 -8.80
CA PHE A 65 15.80 -8.42 -7.51
C PHE A 65 14.29 -8.56 -7.73
N GLN A 66 13.49 -7.93 -6.88
CA GLN A 66 12.04 -7.96 -6.94
C GLN A 66 11.48 -7.25 -8.19
N THR A 67 10.26 -7.64 -8.58
CA THR A 67 9.48 -6.90 -9.58
C THR A 67 8.62 -5.87 -8.86
N VAL A 68 8.73 -4.61 -9.27
CA VAL A 68 7.89 -3.53 -8.73
C VAL A 68 6.46 -3.68 -9.28
N ILE A 69 5.48 -3.64 -8.39
CA ILE A 69 4.05 -3.80 -8.67
C ILE A 69 3.40 -2.46 -8.96
N GLY A 70 3.76 -1.42 -8.22
CA GLY A 70 3.20 -0.09 -8.43
C GLY A 70 3.49 0.87 -7.30
N PHE A 71 3.04 2.10 -7.48
CA PHE A 71 3.13 3.18 -6.51
C PHE A 71 1.76 3.84 -6.38
N GLY A 72 1.46 4.37 -5.19
CA GLY A 72 0.10 4.74 -4.88
C GLY A 72 -0.11 5.62 -3.66
N GLY A 73 -1.38 5.74 -3.31
CA GLY A 73 -1.84 6.41 -2.10
C GLY A 73 -3.20 5.86 -1.65
N ALA A 74 -3.65 6.27 -0.48
CA ALA A 74 -4.95 5.87 0.04
C ALA A 74 -6.07 6.76 -0.53
N ILE A 75 -7.15 6.12 -0.99
CA ILE A 75 -8.44 6.76 -1.29
C ILE A 75 -9.36 6.44 -0.10
N THR A 76 -9.28 7.28 0.92
CA THR A 76 -10.13 7.29 2.11
C THR A 76 -11.42 8.09 1.85
N ASP A 77 -12.36 8.08 2.79
CA ASP A 77 -13.54 8.94 2.70
C ASP A 77 -13.16 10.42 2.70
N ALA A 78 -12.24 10.85 3.59
CA ALA A 78 -11.77 12.24 3.63
C ALA A 78 -11.10 12.68 2.31
N ALA A 79 -10.31 11.81 1.68
CA ALA A 79 -9.71 12.09 0.38
C ALA A 79 -10.78 12.27 -0.70
N ALA A 80 -11.80 11.41 -0.72
CA ALA A 80 -12.88 11.46 -1.69
C ALA A 80 -13.82 12.67 -1.47
N GLU A 81 -14.25 12.91 -0.23
CA GLU A 81 -15.11 14.04 0.13
C GLU A 81 -14.43 15.37 -0.19
N THR A 82 -13.15 15.52 0.15
CA THR A 82 -12.37 16.73 -0.16
C THR A 82 -12.20 16.90 -1.67
N PHE A 83 -11.91 15.82 -2.40
CA PHE A 83 -11.78 15.85 -3.86
C PHE A 83 -13.04 16.39 -4.54
N TYR A 84 -14.23 15.95 -4.11
CA TYR A 84 -15.49 16.37 -4.72
C TYR A 84 -15.94 17.78 -4.31
N GLN A 85 -15.28 18.43 -3.34
CA GLN A 85 -15.47 19.85 -3.07
C GLN A 85 -14.70 20.76 -4.04
N LEU A 86 -13.71 20.23 -4.76
CA LEU A 86 -12.91 21.00 -5.71
C LEU A 86 -13.71 21.31 -6.99
N PRO A 87 -13.42 22.44 -7.68
CA PRO A 87 -13.93 22.68 -9.03
C PRO A 87 -13.57 21.54 -9.99
N VAL A 88 -14.45 21.26 -10.96
CA VAL A 88 -14.30 20.13 -11.91
C VAL A 88 -12.95 20.18 -12.67
N LEU A 89 -12.45 21.37 -13.00
CA LEU A 89 -11.15 21.52 -13.66
C LEU A 89 -9.99 21.11 -12.75
N THR A 90 -10.04 21.49 -11.47
CA THR A 90 -9.05 21.11 -10.46
C THR A 90 -9.11 19.61 -10.13
N GLN A 91 -10.31 19.02 -10.11
CA GLN A 91 -10.47 17.57 -10.01
C GLN A 91 -9.73 16.83 -11.13
N LYS A 92 -9.89 17.29 -12.38
CA LYS A 92 -9.20 16.73 -13.54
C LYS A 92 -7.69 16.92 -13.47
N GLU A 93 -7.23 18.10 -13.05
CA GLU A 93 -5.81 18.40 -12.85
C GLU A 93 -5.19 17.44 -11.83
N LEU A 94 -5.84 17.24 -10.68
CA LEU A 94 -5.34 16.37 -9.61
C LEU A 94 -5.32 14.89 -10.03
N LEU A 95 -6.37 14.42 -10.71
CA LEU A 95 -6.40 13.06 -11.26
C LEU A 95 -5.27 12.84 -12.27
N ASN A 96 -5.03 13.82 -13.15
CA ASN A 96 -3.93 13.74 -14.11
C ASN A 96 -2.58 13.75 -13.40
N ALA A 97 -2.37 14.64 -12.43
CA ALA A 97 -1.11 14.76 -11.70
C ALA A 97 -0.72 13.45 -11.01
N TYR A 98 -1.68 12.75 -10.39
CA TYR A 98 -1.40 11.47 -9.73
C TYR A 98 -1.37 10.29 -10.68
N TYR A 99 -2.40 10.11 -11.51
CA TYR A 99 -2.64 8.84 -12.19
C TYR A 99 -2.22 8.83 -13.66
N ASN A 100 -2.17 9.98 -14.36
CA ASN A 100 -1.83 9.96 -15.78
C ASN A 100 -0.32 9.64 -15.96
N PRO A 101 0.05 8.61 -16.73
CA PRO A 101 1.45 8.18 -16.84
C PRO A 101 2.33 9.08 -17.72
N VAL A 102 1.73 10.02 -18.46
CA VAL A 102 2.44 10.95 -19.33
C VAL A 102 2.41 12.37 -18.76
N ALA A 103 1.25 12.81 -18.29
CA ALA A 103 1.04 14.15 -17.77
C ALA A 103 1.31 14.28 -16.25
N GLY A 104 1.48 13.16 -15.55
CA GLY A 104 1.66 13.11 -14.10
C GLY A 104 2.67 12.05 -13.68
N ILE A 105 2.55 11.57 -12.44
CA ILE A 105 3.48 10.59 -11.83
C ILE A 105 3.04 9.14 -12.00
N GLY A 106 1.92 8.88 -12.68
CA GLY A 106 1.53 7.54 -13.13
C GLY A 106 1.24 6.52 -12.03
N TYR A 107 0.56 6.90 -10.95
CA TYR A 107 0.13 5.96 -9.91
C TYR A 107 -0.70 4.80 -10.48
N THR A 108 -0.40 3.60 -10.00
CA THR A 108 -1.03 2.33 -10.39
C THR A 108 -1.53 1.52 -9.20
N LEU A 109 -1.27 1.97 -7.98
CA LEU A 109 -1.74 1.33 -6.76
C LEU A 109 -2.65 2.29 -5.98
N ALA A 110 -3.68 1.75 -5.33
CA ALA A 110 -4.47 2.47 -4.36
C ALA A 110 -4.85 1.57 -3.18
N ARG A 111 -4.92 2.19 -2.00
CA ARG A 111 -5.46 1.58 -0.79
C ARG A 111 -6.84 2.18 -0.50
N THR A 112 -7.77 1.38 0.02
CA THR A 112 -9.05 1.88 0.55
C THR A 112 -9.42 1.19 1.86
N ASN A 113 -10.38 1.75 2.57
CA ASN A 113 -10.86 1.27 3.87
C ASN A 113 -12.14 0.44 3.74
N ILE A 114 -12.19 -0.69 4.45
CA ILE A 114 -13.41 -1.46 4.72
C ILE A 114 -14.03 -0.89 6.01
N ASN A 115 -15.29 -0.44 5.96
CA ASN A 115 -15.94 0.35 7.01
C ASN A 115 -15.27 1.73 7.17
N SER A 116 -15.57 2.46 8.25
CA SER A 116 -14.89 3.72 8.58
C SER A 116 -13.44 3.52 9.04
N CYS A 117 -12.69 4.61 8.97
CA CYS A 117 -11.38 4.81 9.58
C CYS A 117 -11.31 6.20 10.23
N ASP A 118 -10.17 6.57 10.79
CA ASP A 118 -9.88 7.92 11.30
C ASP A 118 -10.03 9.02 10.24
N PHE A 119 -9.86 8.68 8.97
CA PHE A 119 -10.14 9.54 7.81
C PHE A 119 -11.55 9.36 7.24
N SER A 120 -12.52 9.10 8.11
CA SER A 120 -13.96 9.11 7.80
C SER A 120 -14.69 10.16 8.65
N SER A 121 -15.71 10.80 8.07
CA SER A 121 -16.48 11.84 8.76
C SER A 121 -17.27 11.33 9.98
N ASN A 122 -17.52 10.02 10.06
CA ASN A 122 -18.20 9.36 11.18
C ASN A 122 -17.93 7.84 11.16
N SER A 123 -18.06 7.18 12.31
CA SER A 123 -17.95 5.72 12.38
C SER A 123 -19.15 5.02 11.74
N TYR A 124 -18.91 4.05 10.86
CA TYR A 124 -19.96 3.26 10.21
C TYR A 124 -19.48 1.85 9.86
N THR A 125 -20.44 0.97 9.60
CA THR A 125 -20.18 -0.35 9.02
C THR A 125 -21.17 -0.61 7.88
N TYR A 126 -20.91 -1.61 7.05
CA TYR A 126 -21.79 -2.00 5.96
C TYR A 126 -22.98 -2.86 6.40
N VAL A 127 -23.13 -3.19 7.67
CA VAL A 127 -24.23 -4.04 8.18
C VAL A 127 -24.97 -3.39 9.34
N ALA A 128 -26.25 -3.74 9.48
CA ALA A 128 -27.03 -3.37 10.65
C ALA A 128 -26.46 -4.02 11.93
N ASN A 129 -26.81 -3.44 13.08
CA ASN A 129 -26.37 -3.93 14.37
C ASN A 129 -26.82 -5.38 14.61
N ASN A 130 -25.91 -6.23 15.09
CA ASN A 130 -26.13 -7.67 15.37
C ASN A 130 -26.54 -8.55 14.16
N ASP A 131 -26.35 -8.11 12.92
CA ASP A 131 -26.61 -8.94 11.73
C ASP A 131 -25.42 -9.85 11.39
N SER A 132 -25.26 -10.94 12.14
CA SER A 132 -24.18 -11.92 11.90
C SER A 132 -24.32 -12.70 10.58
N ASN A 133 -25.50 -12.65 9.96
CA ASN A 133 -25.77 -13.31 8.68
C ASN A 133 -25.44 -12.42 7.48
N LEU A 134 -25.07 -11.15 7.71
CA LEU A 134 -24.70 -10.17 6.68
C LEU A 134 -25.83 -9.96 5.64
N THR A 135 -27.08 -10.08 6.08
CA THR A 135 -28.26 -9.94 5.22
C THR A 135 -28.53 -8.50 4.81
N THR A 136 -28.11 -7.55 5.63
CA THR A 136 -28.23 -6.11 5.46
C THR A 136 -26.99 -5.47 4.83
N PHE A 137 -26.01 -6.28 4.39
CA PHE A 137 -24.74 -5.79 3.86
C PHE A 137 -24.94 -4.81 2.70
N SER A 138 -24.44 -3.59 2.83
CA SER A 138 -24.57 -2.53 1.83
C SER A 138 -23.35 -1.60 1.82
N ILE A 139 -22.77 -1.39 0.64
CA ILE A 139 -21.69 -0.42 0.41
C ILE A 139 -22.22 0.96 -0.05
N ALA A 140 -23.49 1.27 0.22
CA ALA A 140 -24.12 2.52 -0.25
C ALA A 140 -23.36 3.79 0.17
N HIS A 141 -22.74 3.80 1.35
CA HIS A 141 -21.86 4.89 1.79
C HIS A 141 -20.72 5.14 0.80
N ASP A 142 -20.03 4.07 0.40
CA ASP A 142 -18.87 4.15 -0.48
C ASP A 142 -19.25 4.59 -1.92
N GLN A 143 -20.50 4.33 -2.33
CA GLN A 143 -21.01 4.73 -3.66
C GLN A 143 -21.12 6.24 -3.84
N GLN A 144 -21.16 7.01 -2.74
CA GLN A 144 -21.36 8.46 -2.81
C GLN A 144 -20.13 9.19 -3.38
N TYR A 145 -18.93 8.90 -2.84
CA TYR A 145 -17.69 9.60 -3.22
C TYR A 145 -16.51 8.67 -3.45
N LYS A 146 -16.28 7.70 -2.56
CA LYS A 146 -15.09 6.83 -2.59
C LYS A 146 -15.01 6.01 -3.88
N MET A 147 -16.07 5.30 -4.24
CA MET A 147 -16.11 4.50 -5.46
C MET A 147 -16.05 5.35 -6.75
N PRO A 148 -16.80 6.47 -6.87
CA PRO A 148 -16.60 7.41 -7.98
C PRO A 148 -15.14 7.86 -8.15
N LEU A 149 -14.43 8.21 -7.07
CA LEU A 149 -13.02 8.62 -7.15
C LEU A 149 -12.11 7.45 -7.55
N ILE A 150 -12.31 6.25 -6.98
CA ILE A 150 -11.55 5.04 -7.39
C ILE A 150 -11.72 4.79 -8.89
N LYS A 151 -12.95 4.85 -9.42
CA LYS A 151 -13.21 4.67 -10.85
C LYS A 151 -12.54 5.74 -11.71
N ALA A 152 -12.52 6.98 -11.25
CA ALA A 152 -11.85 8.08 -11.94
C ALA A 152 -10.32 7.91 -11.97
N ALA A 153 -9.73 7.44 -10.87
CA ALA A 153 -8.32 7.09 -10.77
C ALA A 153 -7.95 5.94 -11.71
N MET A 154 -8.73 4.84 -11.68
CA MET A 154 -8.56 3.68 -12.57
C MET A 154 -8.60 4.09 -14.04
N LYS A 155 -9.59 4.91 -14.43
CA LYS A 155 -9.73 5.38 -15.82
C LYS A 155 -8.55 6.25 -16.26
N THR A 156 -8.01 7.08 -15.35
CA THR A 156 -6.90 7.99 -15.65
C THR A 156 -5.54 7.28 -15.70
N SER A 157 -5.36 6.22 -14.91
CA SER A 157 -4.11 5.45 -14.84
C SER A 157 -3.70 4.84 -16.19
N SER A 158 -4.67 4.44 -17.03
CA SER A 158 -4.47 3.81 -18.36
C SER A 158 -3.60 2.53 -18.38
N GLN A 159 -3.04 2.14 -17.23
CA GLN A 159 -2.25 0.94 -16.97
C GLN A 159 -3.03 -0.03 -16.06
N GLN A 160 -2.38 -1.14 -15.69
CA GLN A 160 -2.92 -2.04 -14.68
C GLN A 160 -3.02 -1.31 -13.33
N PHE A 161 -4.25 -1.11 -12.85
CA PHE A 161 -4.53 -0.47 -11.57
C PHE A 161 -4.84 -1.54 -10.51
N HIS A 162 -4.13 -1.48 -9.39
CA HIS A 162 -4.28 -2.37 -8.25
C HIS A 162 -4.96 -1.64 -7.11
N LEU A 163 -6.14 -2.11 -6.71
CA LEU A 163 -6.80 -1.66 -5.49
C LEU A 163 -6.65 -2.74 -4.41
N PHE A 164 -6.16 -2.38 -3.22
CA PHE A 164 -6.30 -3.24 -2.05
C PHE A 164 -7.08 -2.55 -0.94
N ALA A 165 -7.70 -3.35 -0.07
CA ALA A 165 -8.51 -2.84 1.03
C ALA A 165 -8.01 -3.35 2.39
N SER A 166 -8.05 -2.48 3.39
CA SER A 166 -7.72 -2.80 4.78
C SER A 166 -8.88 -2.41 5.69
N PRO A 167 -9.30 -3.26 6.65
CA PRO A 167 -10.25 -2.87 7.69
C PRO A 167 -9.54 -2.26 8.89
N TRP A 168 -10.10 -1.18 9.44
CA TRP A 168 -9.65 -0.63 10.72
C TRP A 168 -10.32 -1.32 11.91
N SER A 169 -11.59 -1.70 11.79
CA SER A 169 -12.28 -2.44 12.83
C SER A 169 -13.44 -3.29 12.30
N PRO A 170 -13.67 -4.49 12.85
CA PRO A 170 -14.96 -5.16 12.78
C PRO A 170 -16.08 -4.31 13.41
N PRO A 171 -17.36 -4.58 13.10
CA PRO A 171 -18.49 -3.99 13.81
C PRO A 171 -18.38 -4.15 15.34
N ALA A 172 -18.81 -3.13 16.09
CA ALA A 172 -18.68 -3.08 17.55
C ALA A 172 -19.18 -4.37 18.24
N TRP A 173 -20.34 -4.88 17.85
CA TRP A 173 -20.95 -6.10 18.42
C TRP A 173 -20.13 -7.37 18.17
N MET A 174 -19.24 -7.39 17.17
CA MET A 174 -18.30 -8.48 16.93
C MET A 174 -17.09 -8.47 17.87
N LYS A 175 -16.87 -7.39 18.63
CA LYS A 175 -15.68 -7.19 19.47
C LYS A 175 -15.96 -7.35 20.96
N ASP A 176 -14.95 -7.77 21.72
CA ASP A 176 -15.01 -8.00 23.17
C ASP A 176 -15.29 -6.73 23.99
N ASN A 177 -14.84 -5.58 23.52
CA ASN A 177 -15.08 -4.26 24.11
C ASN A 177 -16.39 -3.60 23.64
N ASN A 178 -17.13 -4.23 22.73
CA ASN A 178 -18.37 -3.72 22.15
C ASN A 178 -18.25 -2.31 21.54
N SER A 179 -17.07 -1.97 21.00
CA SER A 179 -16.75 -0.68 20.40
C SER A 179 -15.92 -0.87 19.13
N MET A 180 -16.10 -0.03 18.11
CA MET A 180 -15.17 -0.01 16.98
C MET A 180 -13.82 0.64 17.34
N LEU A 181 -13.80 1.48 18.37
CA LEU A 181 -12.64 2.25 18.80
C LEU A 181 -11.92 1.56 19.97
N GLU A 182 -10.78 2.10 20.38
CA GLU A 182 -10.05 1.72 21.59
C GLU A 182 -9.57 0.25 21.59
N GLY A 183 -9.20 -0.26 20.42
CA GLY A 183 -8.71 -1.63 20.24
C GLY A 183 -9.80 -2.66 20.51
N GLY A 184 -9.55 -3.60 21.43
CA GLY A 184 -10.39 -4.78 21.62
C GLY A 184 -10.10 -5.86 20.58
N HIS A 185 -10.68 -7.04 20.75
CA HIS A 185 -10.41 -8.23 19.94
C HIS A 185 -11.69 -8.75 19.30
N LEU A 186 -11.55 -9.33 18.10
CA LEU A 186 -12.62 -10.06 17.45
C LEU A 186 -13.02 -11.29 18.29
N LYS A 187 -14.28 -11.35 18.70
CA LYS A 187 -14.79 -12.51 19.47
C LYS A 187 -14.75 -13.78 18.61
N ASN A 188 -14.45 -14.90 19.26
CA ASN A 188 -14.29 -16.20 18.60
C ASN A 188 -15.50 -16.62 17.77
N ASN A 189 -16.72 -16.36 18.26
CA ASN A 189 -17.97 -16.73 17.60
C ASN A 189 -18.27 -15.90 16.33
N PHE A 190 -17.58 -14.77 16.11
CA PHE A 190 -17.79 -13.91 14.93
C PHE A 190 -16.70 -14.05 13.86
N ARG A 191 -15.67 -14.88 14.06
CA ARG A 191 -14.57 -15.06 13.09
C ARG A 191 -15.06 -15.50 11.70
N SER A 192 -16.00 -16.45 11.64
CA SER A 192 -16.59 -16.88 10.36
C SER A 192 -17.42 -15.78 9.69
N ALA A 193 -18.22 -15.03 10.46
CA ALA A 193 -18.99 -13.91 9.94
C ALA A 193 -18.07 -12.79 9.42
N TRP A 194 -16.99 -12.49 10.15
CA TRP A 194 -15.99 -11.51 9.74
C TRP A 194 -15.25 -11.94 8.47
N ALA A 195 -14.84 -13.20 8.33
CA ALA A 195 -14.25 -13.68 7.07
C ALA A 195 -15.22 -13.57 5.86
N ASN A 196 -16.51 -13.86 6.06
CA ASN A 196 -17.53 -13.66 5.03
C ASN A 196 -17.77 -12.18 4.68
N TYR A 197 -17.47 -11.27 5.62
CA TYR A 197 -17.57 -9.82 5.42
C TYR A 197 -16.62 -9.35 4.31
N TYR A 198 -15.38 -9.83 4.28
CA TYR A 198 -14.43 -9.53 3.19
C TYR A 198 -14.94 -10.03 1.84
N VAL A 199 -15.53 -11.22 1.81
CA VAL A 199 -16.11 -11.78 0.57
C VAL A 199 -17.24 -10.89 0.06
N LYS A 200 -18.13 -10.43 0.93
CA LYS A 200 -19.21 -9.50 0.59
C LYS A 200 -18.64 -8.19 0.06
N PHE A 201 -17.70 -7.57 0.77
CA PHE A 201 -17.03 -6.34 0.33
C PHE A 201 -16.42 -6.49 -1.07
N ILE A 202 -15.60 -7.52 -1.27
CA ILE A 202 -14.92 -7.78 -2.56
C ILE A 202 -15.95 -7.94 -3.67
N LYS A 203 -16.96 -8.81 -3.48
CA LYS A 203 -17.97 -9.08 -4.51
C LYS A 203 -18.80 -7.84 -4.85
N GLU A 204 -19.15 -7.01 -3.87
CA GLU A 204 -19.90 -5.77 -4.11
C GLU A 204 -19.06 -4.73 -4.87
N TYR A 205 -17.78 -4.55 -4.52
CA TYR A 205 -16.88 -3.67 -5.27
C TYR A 205 -16.69 -4.15 -6.71
N GLU A 206 -16.48 -5.45 -6.91
CA GLU A 206 -16.30 -6.04 -8.24
C GLU A 206 -17.57 -5.99 -9.09
N ALA A 207 -18.74 -6.24 -8.51
CA ALA A 207 -20.04 -6.07 -9.18
C ALA A 207 -20.28 -4.63 -9.65
N ASN A 208 -19.68 -3.66 -8.96
CA ASN A 208 -19.70 -2.25 -9.33
C ASN A 208 -18.54 -1.84 -10.26
N GLY A 209 -17.81 -2.81 -10.83
CA GLY A 209 -16.75 -2.56 -11.81
C GLY A 209 -15.42 -2.10 -11.21
N ILE A 210 -15.17 -2.37 -9.93
CA ILE A 210 -13.91 -2.07 -9.25
C ILE A 210 -13.24 -3.40 -8.84
N PRO A 211 -12.29 -3.93 -9.63
CA PRO A 211 -11.54 -5.12 -9.28
C PRO A 211 -10.72 -4.91 -8.01
N VAL A 212 -10.92 -5.77 -7.00
CA VAL A 212 -10.06 -5.76 -5.80
C VAL A 212 -8.88 -6.68 -6.06
N TRP A 213 -7.67 -6.15 -6.05
CA TRP A 213 -6.44 -6.90 -6.25
C TRP A 213 -5.98 -7.62 -4.98
N GLY A 214 -6.05 -6.94 -3.83
CA GLY A 214 -5.55 -7.45 -2.57
C GLY A 214 -6.37 -7.00 -1.37
N LEU A 215 -5.99 -7.51 -0.20
CA LEU A 215 -6.56 -7.15 1.08
C LEU A 215 -5.53 -7.37 2.18
N THR A 216 -5.59 -6.57 3.23
CA THR A 216 -4.84 -6.86 4.46
C THR A 216 -5.74 -7.52 5.50
N VAL A 217 -5.16 -8.26 6.44
CA VAL A 217 -5.94 -8.91 7.50
C VAL A 217 -6.57 -7.85 8.42
N GLN A 218 -5.81 -6.85 8.83
CA GLN A 218 -6.24 -5.84 9.79
C GLN A 218 -5.26 -4.66 9.70
N ASN A 219 -5.74 -3.44 9.61
CA ASN A 219 -4.90 -2.25 9.77
C ASN A 219 -4.34 -2.22 11.20
N GLU A 220 -3.03 -2.06 11.33
CA GLU A 220 -2.32 -1.82 12.60
C GLU A 220 -2.77 -2.72 13.76
N PRO A 221 -2.67 -4.06 13.65
CA PRO A 221 -3.20 -5.03 14.61
C PRO A 221 -2.58 -4.97 16.02
N MET A 222 -1.61 -4.09 16.26
CA MET A 222 -1.02 -3.86 17.59
C MET A 222 -1.33 -2.46 18.14
N ALA A 223 -2.07 -1.64 17.39
CA ALA A 223 -2.38 -0.28 17.79
C ALA A 223 -3.74 -0.20 18.49
N LYS A 224 -3.73 0.29 19.72
CA LYS A 224 -4.95 0.71 20.42
C LYS A 224 -5.11 2.21 20.19
N GLN A 225 -6.13 2.60 19.43
CA GLN A 225 -6.32 3.98 19.00
C GLN A 225 -7.66 4.56 19.47
N THR A 226 -7.75 5.88 19.55
CA THR A 226 -9.01 6.60 19.83
C THR A 226 -9.99 6.57 18.65
N TRP A 227 -9.56 6.02 17.52
CA TRP A 227 -10.35 5.73 16.33
C TRP A 227 -10.47 4.21 16.12
N GLU A 228 -11.08 3.81 14.99
CA GLU A 228 -11.29 2.41 14.62
C GLU A 228 -9.98 1.60 14.71
N SER A 229 -9.97 0.58 15.56
CA SER A 229 -8.81 -0.27 15.78
C SER A 229 -9.22 -1.64 16.30
N CYS A 230 -8.49 -2.70 15.96
CA CYS A 230 -8.74 -4.05 16.45
C CYS A 230 -7.43 -4.81 16.63
N ILE A 231 -7.22 -5.39 17.81
CA ILE A 231 -5.96 -6.01 18.19
C ILE A 231 -5.93 -7.48 17.76
N TYR A 232 -4.84 -7.87 17.11
CA TYR A 232 -4.48 -9.25 16.81
C TYR A 232 -3.03 -9.51 17.24
N THR A 233 -2.85 -10.46 18.16
CA THR A 233 -1.53 -11.08 18.37
C THR A 233 -1.11 -11.82 17.09
N ALA A 234 0.18 -12.15 16.98
CA ALA A 234 0.70 -12.87 15.82
C ALA A 234 0.03 -14.23 15.63
N GLU A 235 -0.26 -14.94 16.72
CA GLU A 235 -0.98 -16.21 16.72
C GLU A 235 -2.46 -16.02 16.34
N ALA A 236 -3.09 -14.96 16.84
CA ALA A 236 -4.49 -14.66 16.50
C ALA A 236 -4.65 -14.36 15.00
N GLU A 237 -3.72 -13.59 14.42
CA GLU A 237 -3.68 -13.33 12.98
C GLU A 237 -3.43 -14.60 12.18
N ARG A 238 -2.41 -15.39 12.54
CA ARG A 238 -2.13 -16.70 11.94
C ARG A 238 -3.36 -17.60 11.95
N ASP A 239 -4.01 -17.74 13.11
CA ASP A 239 -5.15 -18.62 13.29
C ASP A 239 -6.39 -18.12 12.55
N PHE A 240 -6.56 -16.80 12.44
CA PHE A 240 -7.63 -16.22 11.63
C PHE A 240 -7.40 -16.47 10.13
N VAL A 241 -6.18 -16.26 9.63
CA VAL A 241 -5.80 -16.56 8.24
C VAL A 241 -5.99 -18.04 7.93
N LYS A 242 -5.43 -18.93 8.76
CA LYS A 242 -5.43 -20.38 8.59
C LYS A 242 -6.83 -21.00 8.63
N ASN A 243 -7.64 -20.61 9.62
CA ASN A 243 -8.89 -21.32 9.91
C ASN A 243 -10.13 -20.62 9.33
N PHE A 244 -10.05 -19.32 9.00
CA PHE A 244 -11.22 -18.53 8.61
C PHE A 244 -11.02 -17.80 7.29
N LEU A 245 -10.16 -16.77 7.24
CA LEU A 245 -10.09 -15.87 6.09
C LEU A 245 -9.59 -16.58 4.82
N GLY A 246 -8.45 -17.28 4.89
CA GLY A 246 -7.88 -18.00 3.76
C GLY A 246 -8.84 -19.04 3.14
N PRO A 247 -9.35 -20.01 3.93
CA PRO A 247 -10.34 -20.97 3.44
C PRO A 247 -11.65 -20.33 2.93
N THR A 248 -12.07 -19.20 3.50
CA THR A 248 -13.29 -18.51 3.08
C THR A 248 -13.11 -17.82 1.73
N LEU A 249 -11.95 -17.18 1.48
CA LEU A 249 -11.59 -16.66 0.16
C LEU A 249 -11.55 -17.77 -0.88
N GLN A 250 -10.86 -18.88 -0.58
CA GLN A 250 -10.72 -20.01 -1.51
C GLN A 250 -12.07 -20.62 -1.91
N ARG A 251 -12.94 -20.93 -0.95
CA ARG A 251 -14.27 -21.52 -1.22
C ARG A 251 -15.19 -20.58 -1.98
N ASN A 252 -14.92 -19.27 -1.97
CA ASN A 252 -15.70 -18.26 -2.69
C ASN A 252 -15.09 -17.86 -4.04
N GLY A 253 -14.07 -18.57 -4.53
CA GLY A 253 -13.42 -18.28 -5.81
C GLY A 253 -12.48 -17.07 -5.78
N LEU A 254 -12.04 -16.65 -4.58
CA LEU A 254 -11.20 -15.47 -4.36
C LEU A 254 -9.76 -15.85 -3.94
N ALA A 255 -9.31 -17.06 -4.27
CA ALA A 255 -7.97 -17.55 -3.89
C ALA A 255 -6.83 -16.70 -4.50
N GLU A 256 -7.07 -16.06 -5.64
CA GLU A 256 -6.06 -15.25 -6.35
C GLU A 256 -5.81 -13.86 -5.74
N LYS A 257 -6.68 -13.43 -4.81
CA LYS A 257 -6.55 -12.14 -4.11
C LYS A 257 -5.30 -12.13 -3.26
N LYS A 258 -4.59 -10.99 -3.26
CA LYS A 258 -3.33 -10.86 -2.53
C LYS A 258 -3.63 -10.60 -1.06
N LEU A 259 -3.60 -11.67 -0.26
CA LEU A 259 -3.78 -11.57 1.20
C LEU A 259 -2.46 -11.14 1.85
N ILE A 260 -2.49 -9.97 2.48
CA ILE A 260 -1.37 -9.31 3.11
C ILE A 260 -1.55 -9.38 4.64
N ILE A 261 -0.52 -9.83 5.35
CA ILE A 261 -0.52 -9.86 6.82
C ILE A 261 0.24 -8.66 7.38
N TRP A 262 0.19 -8.47 8.70
CA TRP A 262 0.86 -7.45 9.48
C TRP A 262 0.28 -6.03 9.34
N ASP A 263 0.44 -5.37 8.19
CA ASP A 263 -0.10 -4.02 7.89
C ASP A 263 0.15 -3.02 9.04
N HIS A 264 1.41 -2.99 9.53
CA HIS A 264 1.85 -2.18 10.67
C HIS A 264 3.35 -1.87 10.63
N ASN A 265 3.88 -1.23 11.67
CA ASN A 265 5.25 -0.71 11.71
C ASN A 265 6.35 -1.78 11.51
N ARG A 266 7.55 -1.34 11.12
CA ARG A 266 8.68 -2.25 10.85
C ARG A 266 9.25 -2.91 12.11
N ASP A 267 8.99 -2.35 13.29
CA ASP A 267 9.55 -2.76 14.58
C ASP A 267 9.36 -4.25 14.91
N LEU A 268 8.16 -4.80 14.71
CA LEU A 268 7.83 -6.21 14.97
C LEU A 268 7.64 -7.03 13.68
N LEU A 269 8.00 -6.47 12.52
CA LEU A 269 7.77 -7.06 11.21
C LEU A 269 8.31 -8.49 11.09
N TYR A 270 9.56 -8.72 11.52
CA TYR A 270 10.17 -10.06 11.47
C TYR A 270 9.47 -11.05 12.39
N GLN A 271 9.20 -10.66 13.64
CA GLN A 271 8.49 -11.51 14.61
C GLN A 271 7.11 -11.91 14.09
N ARG A 272 6.40 -10.96 13.45
CA ARG A 272 5.10 -11.22 12.87
C ARG A 272 5.18 -12.19 11.71
N ALA A 273 6.09 -11.91 10.76
CA ALA A 273 6.30 -12.74 9.59
C ALA A 273 6.65 -14.18 9.99
N SER A 274 7.63 -14.39 10.88
CA SER A 274 7.99 -15.72 11.37
C SER A 274 6.82 -16.47 11.98
N THR A 275 6.09 -15.84 12.91
CA THR A 275 4.98 -16.50 13.61
C THR A 275 3.87 -16.99 12.66
N VAL A 276 3.57 -16.21 11.61
CA VAL A 276 2.50 -16.57 10.65
C VAL A 276 3.02 -17.50 9.55
N LEU A 277 4.22 -17.27 9.03
CA LEU A 277 4.74 -17.95 7.83
C LEU A 277 5.42 -19.29 8.13
N GLU A 278 5.86 -19.53 9.36
CA GLU A 278 6.38 -20.85 9.78
C GLU A 278 5.26 -21.89 9.96
N ASP A 279 3.99 -21.47 10.08
CA ASP A 279 2.84 -22.36 10.00
C ASP A 279 2.39 -22.50 8.54
N GLU A 280 2.79 -23.59 7.88
CA GLU A 280 2.48 -23.85 6.47
C GLU A 280 0.99 -23.78 6.13
N ALA A 281 0.10 -24.10 7.09
CA ALA A 281 -1.33 -24.06 6.88
C ALA A 281 -1.88 -22.62 6.83
N ALA A 282 -1.20 -21.65 7.44
CA ALA A 282 -1.46 -20.23 7.26
C ALA A 282 -0.69 -19.70 6.03
N ALA A 283 0.60 -20.01 5.93
CA ALA A 283 1.53 -19.47 4.95
C ALA A 283 1.09 -19.68 3.50
N LYS A 284 0.39 -20.77 3.19
CA LYS A 284 -0.16 -21.05 1.86
C LYS A 284 -1.19 -20.03 1.37
N TYR A 285 -1.83 -19.30 2.28
CA TYR A 285 -2.80 -18.24 1.94
C TYR A 285 -2.17 -16.85 1.83
N VAL A 286 -1.00 -16.65 2.45
CA VAL A 286 -0.35 -15.33 2.53
C VAL A 286 0.42 -15.04 1.25
N TRP A 287 0.12 -13.92 0.62
CA TRP A 287 0.86 -13.43 -0.54
C TRP A 287 2.08 -12.57 -0.15
N GLY A 288 1.94 -11.77 0.90
CA GLY A 288 2.99 -10.86 1.35
C GLY A 288 2.73 -10.27 2.73
N ILE A 289 3.64 -9.40 3.16
CA ILE A 289 3.62 -8.72 4.45
C ILE A 289 3.60 -7.22 4.19
N GLY A 290 2.59 -6.54 4.75
CA GLY A 290 2.40 -5.10 4.64
C GLY A 290 3.05 -4.39 5.82
N TYR A 291 3.63 -3.22 5.60
CA TYR A 291 4.25 -2.46 6.68
C TYR A 291 4.17 -0.94 6.55
N HIS A 292 4.28 -0.26 7.69
CA HIS A 292 4.21 1.19 7.89
C HIS A 292 5.54 1.74 8.47
N TRP A 293 5.66 3.06 8.67
CA TRP A 293 6.91 3.73 9.14
C TRP A 293 6.79 4.57 10.41
N TYR A 294 5.79 4.30 11.25
CA TYR A 294 5.47 5.16 12.38
C TYR A 294 6.29 4.84 13.63
N GLU A 295 7.03 3.72 13.69
CA GLU A 295 7.82 3.28 14.87
C GLU A 295 8.80 4.33 15.41
N THR A 296 9.18 5.31 14.58
CA THR A 296 10.03 6.44 14.98
C THR A 296 9.49 7.25 16.16
N TRP A 297 8.18 7.17 16.48
CA TRP A 297 7.61 7.77 17.69
C TRP A 297 8.25 7.25 18.99
N THR A 298 8.86 6.06 18.95
CA THR A 298 9.58 5.44 20.08
C THR A 298 10.98 6.03 20.30
N GLY A 299 11.46 6.87 19.38
CA GLY A 299 12.85 7.35 19.33
C GLY A 299 13.78 6.46 18.51
N SER A 300 13.29 5.37 17.92
CA SER A 300 14.02 4.54 16.97
C SER A 300 14.21 5.23 15.61
N GLY A 301 15.11 4.67 14.78
CA GLY A 301 15.09 4.94 13.34
C GLY A 301 13.94 4.23 12.63
N MET A 302 13.94 4.23 11.30
CA MET A 302 12.94 3.52 10.46
C MET A 302 13.17 2.00 10.35
N GLU A 303 14.05 1.40 11.17
CA GLU A 303 14.18 -0.07 11.33
C GLU A 303 14.23 -0.94 10.05
N PHE A 304 14.82 -0.44 8.95
CA PHE A 304 14.86 -1.11 7.63
C PHE A 304 15.45 -2.54 7.65
N LEU A 305 16.31 -2.85 8.63
CA LEU A 305 16.89 -4.19 8.79
C LEU A 305 15.83 -5.28 9.04
N ASN A 306 14.66 -4.93 9.57
CA ASN A 306 13.59 -5.90 9.76
C ASN A 306 12.96 -6.32 8.43
N GLU A 307 12.88 -5.44 7.43
CA GLU A 307 12.48 -5.81 6.06
C GLU A 307 13.51 -6.77 5.46
N GLN A 308 14.80 -6.42 5.54
CA GLN A 308 15.89 -7.27 5.05
C GLN A 308 15.81 -8.68 5.63
N ARG A 309 15.64 -8.80 6.95
CA ARG A 309 15.53 -10.10 7.64
C ARG A 309 14.32 -10.91 7.16
N VAL A 310 13.18 -10.27 6.92
CA VAL A 310 12.00 -10.96 6.37
C VAL A 310 12.25 -11.41 4.94
N HIS A 311 12.84 -10.56 4.11
CA HIS A 311 13.17 -10.91 2.73
C HIS A 311 14.15 -12.09 2.65
N GLU A 312 15.16 -12.13 3.51
CA GLU A 312 16.13 -13.22 3.59
C GLU A 312 15.52 -14.53 4.12
N ALA A 313 14.67 -14.46 5.14
CA ALA A 313 14.04 -15.65 5.75
C ALA A 313 12.88 -16.21 4.92
N PHE A 314 12.14 -15.35 4.22
CA PHE A 314 10.94 -15.71 3.46
C PHE A 314 10.98 -15.16 2.02
N PRO A 315 11.99 -15.53 1.20
CA PRO A 315 12.24 -14.91 -0.12
C PRO A 315 11.12 -15.11 -1.14
N ASN A 316 10.18 -16.03 -0.89
CA ASN A 316 9.01 -16.28 -1.73
C ASN A 316 7.78 -15.44 -1.32
N LYS A 317 7.90 -14.56 -0.33
CA LYS A 317 6.83 -13.67 0.13
C LYS A 317 7.20 -12.22 -0.19
N ASN A 318 6.21 -11.46 -0.64
CA ASN A 318 6.44 -10.07 -1.03
C ASN A 318 6.39 -9.15 0.19
N LEU A 319 7.19 -8.09 0.17
CA LEU A 319 7.13 -6.98 1.12
C LEU A 319 6.45 -5.79 0.43
N ILE A 320 5.47 -5.17 1.06
CA ILE A 320 4.73 -4.01 0.50
C ILE A 320 4.61 -2.91 1.55
N PHE A 321 4.99 -1.69 1.18
CA PHE A 321 4.79 -0.52 2.03
C PHE A 321 3.34 -0.04 1.86
N THR A 322 2.50 -0.29 2.85
CA THR A 322 1.04 -0.13 2.73
C THR A 322 0.55 1.23 3.23
N GLU A 323 1.32 1.90 4.09
CA GLU A 323 0.97 3.22 4.60
C GLU A 323 2.18 3.99 5.14
N GLY A 324 2.22 5.29 4.84
CA GLY A 324 3.02 6.24 5.59
C GLY A 324 2.62 7.68 5.30
N CYS A 325 2.60 8.48 6.35
CA CYS A 325 2.36 9.92 6.27
C CYS A 325 3.37 10.69 7.15
N ASN A 326 3.39 12.01 6.96
CA ASN A 326 3.96 12.90 7.95
C ASN A 326 2.91 13.16 9.03
N GLU A 327 3.20 12.69 10.24
CA GLU A 327 2.32 12.79 11.40
C GLU A 327 2.26 14.23 11.90
N LYS A 328 1.11 14.62 12.48
CA LYS A 328 0.82 15.97 13.00
C LYS A 328 0.91 17.06 11.94
N PHE A 329 -0.24 17.42 11.39
CA PHE A 329 -0.36 18.50 10.43
C PHE A 329 0.10 19.84 11.01
N ASP A 330 0.95 20.55 10.25
CA ASP A 330 1.44 21.89 10.57
C ASP A 330 1.42 22.74 9.29
N PHE A 331 0.57 23.76 9.28
CA PHE A 331 0.35 24.61 8.10
C PHE A 331 1.62 25.36 7.70
N GLU A 332 2.48 25.71 8.66
CA GLU A 332 3.75 26.42 8.41
C GLU A 332 4.77 25.52 7.68
N LYS A 333 4.59 24.20 7.73
CA LYS A 333 5.47 23.21 7.12
C LYS A 333 5.02 22.69 5.77
N LEU A 334 3.96 23.25 5.17
CA LEU A 334 3.46 22.82 3.86
C LEU A 334 4.55 22.75 2.77
N ASN A 335 5.53 23.65 2.84
CA ASN A 335 6.65 23.74 1.88
C ASN A 335 7.97 23.19 2.45
N ASP A 336 7.93 22.51 3.60
CA ASP A 336 9.13 21.95 4.22
C ASP A 336 9.69 20.80 3.36
N TRP A 337 10.90 21.02 2.85
CA TRP A 337 11.59 20.09 1.96
C TRP A 337 11.89 18.75 2.63
N SER A 338 12.07 18.74 3.95
CA SER A 338 12.37 17.51 4.70
C SER A 338 11.24 16.48 4.62
N LEU A 339 9.99 16.93 4.41
CA LEU A 339 8.83 16.06 4.23
C LEU A 339 8.99 15.17 2.99
N GLY A 340 9.50 15.72 1.89
CA GLY A 340 9.77 14.95 0.67
C GLY A 340 11.02 14.08 0.78
N GLU A 341 12.05 14.56 1.49
CA GLU A 341 13.27 13.79 1.75
C GLU A 341 13.00 12.54 2.60
N ARG A 342 12.04 12.60 3.53
CA ARG A 342 11.57 11.43 4.29
C ARG A 342 11.05 10.33 3.37
N TYR A 343 10.18 10.66 2.41
CA TYR A 343 9.66 9.70 1.44
C TYR A 343 10.78 9.11 0.58
N GLY A 344 11.67 9.96 0.05
CA GLY A 344 12.80 9.50 -0.76
C GLY A 344 13.76 8.59 0.02
N HIS A 345 14.02 8.90 1.30
CA HIS A 345 14.85 8.08 2.18
C HIS A 345 14.22 6.72 2.43
N SER A 346 12.92 6.64 2.77
CA SER A 346 12.24 5.36 2.96
C SER A 346 12.26 4.54 1.68
N MET A 347 11.78 5.09 0.56
CA MET A 347 11.63 4.35 -0.69
C MET A 347 12.95 3.70 -1.14
N ILE A 348 14.08 4.42 -1.05
CA ILE A 348 15.39 3.84 -1.42
C ILE A 348 15.74 2.64 -0.54
N ASN A 349 15.56 2.75 0.77
CA ASN A 349 15.88 1.67 1.69
C ASN A 349 14.91 0.49 1.54
N ASP A 350 13.62 0.76 1.37
CA ASP A 350 12.58 -0.25 1.14
C ASP A 350 12.89 -1.08 -0.12
N PHE A 351 13.24 -0.42 -1.23
CA PHE A 351 13.61 -1.12 -2.46
C PHE A 351 14.91 -1.91 -2.34
N ASN A 352 15.89 -1.41 -1.57
CA ASN A 352 17.11 -2.16 -1.29
C ASN A 352 16.84 -3.44 -0.48
N ASN A 353 15.71 -3.50 0.24
CA ASN A 353 15.33 -4.61 1.11
C ASN A 353 14.22 -5.51 0.54
N GLY A 354 13.92 -5.40 -0.75
CA GLY A 354 13.04 -6.35 -1.45
C GLY A 354 11.57 -5.93 -1.54
N THR A 355 11.24 -4.69 -1.19
CA THR A 355 9.86 -4.17 -1.28
C THR A 355 9.39 -4.00 -2.71
N VAL A 356 8.16 -4.42 -2.98
CA VAL A 356 7.57 -4.48 -4.33
C VAL A 356 6.65 -3.31 -4.65
N ALA A 357 6.15 -2.58 -3.65
CA ALA A 357 5.17 -1.51 -3.83
C ALA A 357 5.21 -0.52 -2.67
#